data_AF-A0A0A9Y9P9-F1
#
_entry.id   AF-A0A0A9Y9P9-F1
#
_cell.length_a   1.000
_cell.length_b   1.000
_cell.length_c   1.000
_cell.angle_alpha   90.00
_cell.angle_beta   90.00
_cell.angle_gamma   90.00
#
_symmetry.space_group_name_H-M   'P 1'
#
loop_
_entity.id
_entity.type
_entity.pdbx_description
1 polymer ?
#
loop_
_entity_poly.entity_id
_entity_poly.type
_entity_poly.pdbx_seq_one_letter_code
_entity_poly.pdbx_strand_id
1 'polypeptide(L)'
;MRRKSQDNMDYDIDSSEDTQEASEVEQRPISPPPRKENKHHRSSRDLKMDELRQELQDLMSGRHPEYLRRCHQLELDLERRHQLNSLYRDHAIELAEKEYVEEKKAAQVDFDDKSDLLKTNLIQFLEDKRRIIESDYQTTMELNVGDISETKLPTRNLRRRALDSTPAQEKRRGKISTAPCQIQHQLDEKDIDDDLRAIARARRTASLGVNGIQTLGPFPPV
;
A
#
# COMPACT_ATOMS: atom_id res chain seq x y z
N MET A 1 -35.81 -41.80 10.86
CA MET A 1 -36.33 -41.37 9.54
C MET A 1 -35.11 -41.15 8.63
N ARG A 2 -34.72 -42.10 7.75
CA ARG A 2 -35.11 -42.22 6.32
C ARG A 2 -35.02 -40.84 5.62
N ARG A 3 -34.18 -40.61 4.58
CA ARG A 3 -33.88 -41.45 3.42
C ARG A 3 -32.47 -41.21 2.83
N LYS A 4 -31.85 -42.31 2.40
CA LYS A 4 -30.80 -42.42 1.35
C LYS A 4 -31.47 -42.47 -0.03
N SER A 5 -30.79 -41.94 -1.04
CA SER A 5 -30.85 -42.29 -2.48
C SER A 5 -29.46 -41.92 -3.03
N GLN A 6 -28.45 -42.78 -3.28
CA GLN A 6 -28.34 -43.95 -4.18
C GLN A 6 -28.68 -43.58 -5.64
N ASP A 7 -27.86 -43.77 -6.68
CA ASP A 7 -26.83 -44.80 -7.00
C ASP A 7 -25.76 -44.20 -7.96
N ASN A 8 -24.45 -44.45 -7.84
CA ASN A 8 -23.64 -45.62 -8.26
C ASN A 8 -23.88 -46.09 -9.72
N MET A 9 -22.91 -45.84 -10.61
CA MET A 9 -22.79 -46.51 -11.92
C MET A 9 -21.36 -47.08 -12.02
N ASP A 10 -21.26 -48.35 -11.66
CA ASP A 10 -20.09 -49.21 -11.87
C ASP A 10 -20.04 -49.63 -13.34
N TYR A 11 -18.85 -49.64 -13.93
CA TYR A 11 -18.60 -50.15 -15.28
C TYR A 11 -18.23 -51.63 -15.18
N ASP A 12 -19.18 -52.51 -15.49
CA ASP A 12 -18.91 -53.94 -15.69
C ASP A 12 -18.49 -54.21 -17.14
N ILE A 13 -17.20 -54.51 -17.30
CA ILE A 13 -16.58 -55.11 -18.47
C ILE A 13 -16.50 -56.62 -18.19
N ASP A 14 -17.37 -57.40 -18.84
CA ASP A 14 -17.03 -58.64 -19.54
C ASP A 14 -18.30 -59.40 -19.94
N SER A 15 -18.48 -59.61 -21.24
CA SER A 15 -19.36 -60.67 -21.74
C SER A 15 -18.71 -61.27 -22.98
N SER A 16 -17.95 -62.33 -22.72
CA SER A 16 -17.49 -63.32 -23.67
C SER A 16 -18.66 -64.22 -24.07
N GLU A 17 -19.02 -64.25 -25.34
CA GLU A 17 -19.85 -65.32 -25.89
C GLU A 17 -19.38 -65.69 -27.30
N ASP A 18 -18.64 -66.80 -27.36
CA ASP A 18 -18.33 -67.56 -28.57
C ASP A 18 -19.57 -68.37 -28.97
N THR A 19 -20.06 -68.19 -30.19
CA THR A 19 -20.83 -69.24 -30.89
C THR A 19 -20.56 -69.13 -32.39
N GLN A 20 -19.73 -70.05 -32.87
CA GLN A 20 -19.58 -70.38 -34.28
C GLN A 20 -20.84 -71.11 -34.75
N GLU A 21 -21.37 -70.74 -35.92
CA GLU A 21 -21.58 -71.63 -37.10
C GLU A 21 -22.73 -71.18 -38.03
N ALA A 22 -22.36 -71.00 -39.30
CA ALA A 22 -23.10 -71.11 -40.56
C ALA A 22 -24.60 -70.74 -40.69
N SER A 23 -24.89 -69.73 -41.51
CA SER A 23 -25.98 -69.80 -42.50
C SER A 23 -25.66 -68.97 -43.76
N GLU A 24 -26.18 -69.44 -44.90
CA GLU A 24 -25.82 -69.16 -46.29
C GLU A 24 -25.63 -67.67 -46.68
N VAL A 25 -24.46 -67.35 -47.23
CA VAL A 25 -24.27 -66.14 -48.05
C VAL A 25 -24.55 -66.51 -49.51
N GLU A 26 -25.78 -66.23 -49.93
CA GLU A 26 -26.14 -66.08 -51.35
C GLU A 26 -25.19 -65.03 -51.95
N GLN A 27 -24.39 -65.41 -52.96
CA GLN A 27 -23.51 -64.49 -53.69
C GLN A 27 -24.35 -63.48 -54.47
N ARG A 28 -24.80 -62.42 -53.81
CA ARG A 28 -25.30 -61.22 -54.49
C ARG A 28 -24.09 -60.45 -55.04
N PRO A 29 -24.20 -59.86 -56.26
CA PRO A 29 -23.13 -59.06 -56.81
C PRO A 29 -22.72 -57.96 -55.82
N ILE A 30 -21.43 -57.92 -55.46
CA ILE A 30 -20.81 -56.86 -54.67
C ILE A 30 -20.66 -55.63 -55.57
N SER A 31 -21.79 -55.02 -55.92
CA SER A 31 -21.84 -53.62 -56.26
C SER A 31 -22.86 -53.00 -55.31
N PRO A 32 -22.48 -52.10 -54.40
CA PRO A 32 -23.48 -51.34 -53.68
C PRO A 32 -24.39 -50.71 -54.74
N PRO A 33 -25.73 -50.83 -54.62
CA PRO A 33 -26.63 -50.20 -55.57
C PRO A 33 -26.27 -48.72 -55.63
N PRO A 34 -26.28 -48.07 -56.82
CA PRO A 34 -25.97 -46.65 -56.91
C PRO A 34 -26.89 -45.94 -55.93
N ARG A 35 -26.31 -45.37 -54.86
CA ARG A 35 -27.07 -44.56 -53.91
C ARG A 35 -27.71 -43.47 -54.76
N LYS A 36 -29.03 -43.57 -54.96
CA LYS A 36 -29.81 -42.51 -55.57
C LYS A 36 -29.77 -41.37 -54.57
N GLU A 37 -28.70 -40.58 -54.62
CA GLU A 37 -28.59 -39.38 -53.81
C GLU A 37 -29.79 -38.51 -54.21
N ASN A 38 -30.72 -38.35 -53.27
CA ASN A 38 -31.90 -37.54 -53.50
C ASN A 38 -31.42 -36.15 -53.94
N LYS A 39 -31.80 -35.70 -55.13
CA LYS A 39 -31.36 -34.39 -55.68
C LYS A 39 -31.56 -33.24 -54.69
N HIS A 40 -32.59 -33.34 -53.84
CA HIS A 40 -32.85 -32.38 -52.75
C HIS A 40 -31.76 -32.38 -51.68
N HIS A 41 -31.18 -33.53 -51.31
CA HIS A 41 -30.07 -33.59 -50.36
C HIS A 41 -28.79 -32.98 -50.95
N ARG A 42 -28.54 -33.23 -52.24
CA ARG A 42 -27.41 -32.62 -52.95
C ARG A 42 -27.57 -31.10 -53.05
N SER A 43 -28.76 -30.63 -53.42
CA SER A 43 -29.08 -29.20 -53.47
C SER A 43 -28.99 -28.53 -52.10
N SER A 44 -29.47 -29.19 -51.04
CA SER A 44 -29.37 -28.66 -49.67
C SER A 44 -27.91 -28.57 -49.21
N ARG A 45 -27.08 -29.57 -49.56
CA ARG A 45 -25.64 -29.54 -49.33
C ARG A 45 -24.97 -28.41 -50.09
N ASP A 46 -25.27 -28.24 -51.38
CA ASP A 46 -24.67 -27.21 -52.23
C ASP A 46 -25.01 -25.80 -51.70
N LEU A 47 -26.28 -25.55 -51.32
CA LEU A 47 -26.70 -24.31 -50.67
C LEU A 47 -25.94 -24.05 -49.37
N LYS A 48 -25.72 -25.07 -48.54
CA LYS A 48 -24.96 -24.93 -47.29
C LYS A 48 -23.49 -24.59 -47.54
N MET A 49 -22.90 -25.14 -48.61
CA MET A 49 -21.54 -24.81 -49.00
C MET A 49 -21.41 -23.36 -49.46
N ASP A 50 -22.40 -22.85 -50.17
CA ASP A 50 -22.42 -21.45 -50.62
C ASP A 50 -22.64 -20.48 -49.45
N GLU A 51 -23.50 -20.82 -48.48
CA GLU A 51 -23.64 -20.06 -47.22
C GLU A 51 -22.31 -19.93 -46.48
N LEU A 52 -21.59 -21.04 -46.30
CA LEU A 52 -20.31 -21.04 -45.58
C LEU A 52 -19.22 -20.28 -46.32
N ARG A 53 -19.20 -20.35 -47.67
CA ARG A 53 -18.28 -19.55 -48.49
C ARG A 53 -18.57 -18.06 -48.36
N GLN A 54 -19.85 -17.68 -48.33
CA GLN A 54 -20.27 -16.30 -48.13
C GLN A 54 -19.90 -15.80 -46.73
N GLU A 55 -20.16 -16.59 -45.69
CA GLU A 55 -19.78 -16.27 -44.32
C GLU A 55 -18.27 -16.08 -44.17
N LEU A 56 -17.48 -16.96 -44.80
CA LEU A 56 -16.02 -16.84 -44.83
C LEU A 56 -15.56 -15.59 -45.58
N GLN A 57 -16.19 -15.25 -46.71
CA GLN A 57 -15.92 -14.03 -47.46
C GLN A 57 -16.27 -12.76 -46.65
N ASP A 58 -17.35 -12.80 -45.89
CA ASP A 58 -17.77 -11.68 -45.03
C ASP A 58 -16.84 -11.53 -43.82
N LEU A 59 -16.32 -12.64 -43.27
CA LEU A 59 -15.25 -12.62 -42.28
C LEU A 59 -13.94 -12.04 -42.84
N MET A 60 -13.50 -12.51 -44.01
CA MET A 60 -12.28 -12.03 -44.67
C MET A 60 -12.36 -10.54 -45.04
N SER A 61 -13.55 -10.06 -45.39
CA SER A 61 -13.79 -8.64 -45.68
C SER A 61 -14.10 -7.80 -44.43
N GLY A 62 -14.14 -8.41 -43.23
CA GLY A 62 -14.42 -7.72 -41.96
C GLY A 62 -15.86 -7.22 -41.83
N ARG A 63 -16.80 -7.74 -42.63
CA ARG A 63 -18.22 -7.32 -42.66
C ARG A 63 -19.14 -8.30 -41.95
N HIS A 64 -18.60 -9.36 -41.38
CA HIS A 64 -19.38 -10.35 -40.66
C HIS A 64 -20.15 -9.70 -39.48
N PRO A 65 -21.48 -9.90 -39.36
CA PRO A 65 -22.32 -9.17 -38.41
C PRO A 65 -21.95 -9.41 -36.94
N GLU A 66 -21.50 -10.62 -36.57
CA GLU A 66 -21.01 -10.89 -35.21
C GLU A 66 -19.70 -10.13 -34.92
N TYR A 67 -18.82 -10.02 -35.91
CA TYR A 67 -17.57 -9.27 -35.77
C TYR A 67 -17.85 -7.79 -35.55
N LEU A 68 -18.71 -7.20 -36.39
CA LEU A 68 -19.12 -5.80 -36.26
C LEU A 68 -19.79 -5.52 -34.92
N ARG A 69 -20.67 -6.42 -34.44
CA ARG A 69 -21.26 -6.30 -33.10
C ARG A 69 -20.20 -6.29 -32.01
N ARG A 70 -19.17 -7.14 -32.12
CA ARG A 70 -18.08 -7.18 -31.15
C ARG A 70 -17.22 -5.91 -31.19
N CYS A 71 -16.90 -5.40 -32.38
CA CYS A 71 -16.20 -4.14 -32.55
C CYS A 71 -16.96 -2.98 -31.92
N HIS A 72 -18.25 -2.85 -32.21
CA HIS A 72 -19.08 -1.80 -31.63
C HIS A 72 -19.15 -1.89 -30.10
N GLN A 73 -19.26 -3.08 -29.54
CA GLN A 73 -19.20 -3.26 -28.09
C GLN A 73 -17.86 -2.80 -27.49
N LEU A 74 -16.75 -3.11 -28.16
CA LEU A 74 -15.42 -2.67 -27.73
C LEU A 74 -15.25 -1.15 -27.80
N GLU A 75 -15.81 -0.51 -28.82
CA GLU A 75 -15.84 0.95 -28.96
C GLU A 75 -16.61 1.59 -27.79
N LEU A 76 -17.80 1.07 -27.45
CA LEU A 76 -18.58 1.54 -26.31
C LEU A 76 -17.82 1.34 -24.98
N ASP A 77 -17.14 0.20 -24.80
CA ASP A 77 -16.36 -0.07 -23.59
C ASP A 77 -15.14 0.86 -23.49
N LEU A 78 -14.49 1.16 -24.61
CA LEU A 78 -13.40 2.13 -24.69
C LEU A 78 -13.88 3.54 -24.32
N GLU A 79 -15.02 3.97 -24.88
CA GLU A 79 -15.60 5.28 -24.58
C GLU A 79 -15.95 5.40 -23.10
N ARG A 80 -16.61 4.39 -22.53
CA ARG A 80 -16.91 4.32 -21.08
C ARG A 80 -15.63 4.41 -20.24
N ARG A 81 -14.57 3.68 -20.63
CA ARG A 81 -13.28 3.73 -19.92
C ARG A 81 -12.64 5.10 -19.98
N HIS A 82 -12.70 5.79 -21.13
CA HIS A 82 -12.17 7.16 -21.24
C HIS A 82 -12.95 8.14 -20.37
N GLN A 83 -14.29 8.08 -20.38
CA GLN A 83 -15.13 8.90 -19.53
C GLN A 83 -14.81 8.67 -18.04
N LEU A 84 -14.75 7.41 -17.63
CA LEU A 84 -14.42 7.03 -16.26
C LEU A 84 -13.02 7.49 -15.85
N ASN A 85 -12.03 7.33 -16.73
CA ASN A 85 -10.66 7.77 -16.47
C ASN A 85 -10.56 9.29 -16.33
N SER A 86 -11.27 10.06 -17.18
CA SER A 86 -11.34 11.51 -17.06
C SER A 86 -11.93 11.91 -15.71
N LEU A 87 -13.06 11.31 -15.32
CA LEU A 87 -13.72 11.58 -14.05
C LEU A 87 -12.82 11.25 -12.84
N TYR A 88 -12.11 10.12 -12.89
CA TYR A 88 -11.15 9.76 -11.84
C TYR A 88 -9.99 10.75 -11.75
N ARG A 89 -9.44 11.18 -12.90
CA ARG A 89 -8.37 12.18 -12.93
C ARG A 89 -8.84 13.48 -12.31
N ASP A 90 -10.00 13.97 -12.72
CA ASP A 90 -10.52 15.26 -12.26
C ASP A 90 -10.82 15.23 -10.76
N HIS A 91 -11.42 14.13 -10.26
CA HIS A 91 -11.62 13.90 -8.83
C HIS A 91 -10.30 13.80 -8.03
N ALA A 92 -9.28 13.12 -8.58
CA ALA A 92 -7.98 13.03 -7.93
C ALA A 92 -7.28 14.40 -7.82
N ILE A 93 -7.43 15.24 -8.84
CA ILE A 93 -6.94 16.63 -8.81
C ILE A 93 -7.67 17.43 -7.74
N GLU A 94 -9.01 17.34 -7.67
CA GLU A 94 -9.82 18.05 -6.67
C GLU A 94 -9.41 17.67 -5.23
N LEU A 95 -9.19 16.37 -4.96
CA LEU A 95 -8.70 15.92 -3.67
C LEU A 95 -7.31 16.48 -3.35
N ALA A 96 -6.38 16.43 -4.30
CA ALA A 96 -5.04 16.97 -4.10
C ALA A 96 -5.05 18.50 -3.85
N GLU A 97 -5.89 19.24 -4.57
CA GLU A 97 -6.07 20.68 -4.36
C GLU A 97 -6.66 20.98 -2.99
N LYS A 98 -7.66 20.20 -2.55
CA LYS A 98 -8.25 20.33 -1.22
C LYS A 98 -7.21 20.08 -0.12
N GLU A 99 -6.46 18.97 -0.22
CA GLU A 99 -5.39 18.64 0.72
C GLU A 99 -4.32 19.74 0.76
N TYR A 100 -3.91 20.25 -0.40
CA TYR A 100 -2.96 21.36 -0.49
C TYR A 100 -3.45 22.62 0.26
N VAL A 101 -4.72 22.98 0.08
CA VAL A 101 -5.31 24.16 0.74
C VAL A 101 -5.41 23.95 2.25
N GLU A 102 -5.82 22.76 2.69
CA GLU A 102 -5.92 22.41 4.11
C GLU A 102 -4.54 22.41 4.77
N GLU A 103 -3.54 21.79 4.14
CA GLU A 103 -2.16 21.75 4.63
C GLU A 103 -1.56 23.16 4.71
N LYS A 104 -1.78 24.00 3.71
CA LYS A 104 -1.30 25.39 3.73
C LYS A 104 -1.92 26.19 4.88
N LYS A 105 -3.20 25.97 5.19
CA LYS A 105 -3.88 26.62 6.32
C LYS A 105 -3.33 26.10 7.65
N ALA A 106 -3.16 24.79 7.78
CA ALA A 106 -2.58 24.17 8.96
C ALA A 106 -1.16 24.69 9.22
N ALA A 107 -0.32 24.76 8.19
CA ALA A 107 1.04 25.29 8.28
C ALA A 107 1.08 26.77 8.72
N GLN A 108 0.10 27.57 8.29
CA GLN A 108 -0.02 28.97 8.73
C GLN A 108 -0.39 29.07 10.20
N VAL A 109 -1.39 28.31 10.65
CA VAL A 109 -1.80 28.26 12.07
C VAL A 109 -0.62 27.80 12.95
N ASP A 110 0.07 26.74 12.54
CA ASP A 110 1.26 26.23 13.23
C ASP A 110 2.38 27.26 13.35
N PHE A 111 2.57 28.07 12.31
CA PHE A 111 3.58 29.13 12.30
C PHE A 111 3.20 30.24 13.29
N ASP A 112 1.94 30.69 13.26
CA ASP A 112 1.44 31.74 14.14
C ASP A 112 1.48 31.29 15.61
N ASP A 113 1.05 30.06 15.91
CA ASP A 113 1.10 29.47 17.24
C ASP A 113 2.54 29.38 17.78
N LYS A 114 3.50 28.96 16.95
CA LYS A 114 4.93 28.91 17.33
C LYS A 114 5.51 30.31 17.54
N SER A 115 5.10 31.27 16.72
CA SER A 115 5.49 32.67 16.85
C SER A 115 5.01 33.26 18.18
N ASP A 116 3.75 33.03 18.53
CA ASP A 116 3.16 33.53 19.77
C ASP A 116 3.70 32.81 21.01
N LEU A 117 3.93 31.50 20.92
CA LEU A 117 4.62 30.73 21.96
C LEU A 117 6.02 31.30 22.22
N LEU A 118 6.78 31.61 21.16
CA LEU A 118 8.12 32.16 21.31
C LEU A 118 8.13 33.55 21.97
N LYS A 119 7.17 34.42 21.59
CA LYS A 119 6.99 35.72 22.25
C LYS A 119 6.65 35.55 23.73
N THR A 120 5.72 34.65 24.04
CA THR A 120 5.30 34.37 25.42
C THR A 120 6.46 33.83 26.26
N ASN A 121 7.23 32.90 25.71
CA ASN A 121 8.42 32.36 26.37
C ASN A 121 9.49 33.44 26.61
N LEU A 122 9.69 34.36 25.66
CA LEU A 122 10.64 35.45 25.83
C LEU A 122 10.20 36.41 26.93
N ILE A 123 8.92 36.77 26.98
CA ILE A 123 8.35 37.61 28.04
C ILE A 123 8.57 36.93 29.40
N GLN A 124 8.19 35.65 29.52
CA GLN A 124 8.36 34.88 30.76
C GLN A 124 9.82 34.84 31.20
N PHE A 125 10.75 34.60 30.28
CA PHE A 125 12.18 34.57 30.56
C PHE A 125 12.71 35.93 31.06
N LEU A 126 12.24 37.04 30.49
CA LEU A 126 12.62 38.39 30.93
C LEU A 126 12.03 38.72 32.31
N GLU A 127 10.79 38.32 32.57
CA GLU A 127 10.14 38.48 33.87
C GLU A 127 10.83 37.65 34.96
N ASP A 128 11.23 36.42 34.65
CA ASP A 128 11.98 35.56 35.56
C ASP A 128 13.35 36.16 35.86
N LYS A 129 14.05 36.70 34.85
CA LYS A 129 15.32 37.42 35.06
C LYS A 129 15.15 38.65 35.93
N ARG A 130 14.10 39.45 35.70
CA ARG A 130 13.78 40.61 36.55
C ARG A 130 13.56 40.16 38.00
N ARG A 131 12.76 39.10 38.20
CA ARG A 131 12.47 38.54 39.53
C ARG A 131 13.74 38.08 40.24
N ILE A 132 14.67 37.42 39.52
CA ILE A 132 15.96 36.98 40.08
C ILE A 132 16.79 38.19 40.50
N ILE A 133 16.88 39.22 39.66
CA ILE A 133 17.63 40.44 40.00
C ILE A 133 17.02 41.15 41.21
N GLU A 134 15.69 41.25 41.28
CA GLU A 134 14.98 41.83 42.43
C GLU A 134 15.20 41.00 43.69
N SER A 135 15.14 39.67 43.61
CA SER A 135 15.40 38.80 44.78
C SER A 135 16.85 38.87 45.24
N ASP A 136 17.80 38.91 44.31
CA ASP A 136 19.22 39.03 44.61
C ASP A 136 19.52 40.41 45.21
N TYR A 137 18.89 41.48 44.72
CA TYR A 137 19.00 42.81 45.31
C TYR A 137 18.43 42.84 46.74
N GLN A 138 17.20 42.33 46.93
CA GLN A 138 16.55 42.29 48.25
C GLN A 138 17.38 41.48 49.25
N THR A 139 17.87 40.31 48.84
CA THR A 139 18.62 39.41 49.73
C THR A 139 20.04 39.92 49.97
N THR A 140 20.73 40.45 48.95
CA THR A 140 22.15 40.78 49.03
C THR A 140 22.40 42.20 49.52
N MET A 141 21.55 43.17 49.16
CA MET A 141 21.77 44.58 49.52
C MET A 141 21.14 44.92 50.87
N GLU A 142 19.96 44.41 51.24
CA GLU A 142 19.40 44.68 52.57
C GLU A 142 20.18 43.99 53.70
N LEU A 143 20.81 42.83 53.44
CA LEU A 143 21.72 42.19 54.39
C LEU A 143 23.08 42.90 54.49
N ASN A 144 23.53 43.60 53.43
CA ASN A 144 24.82 44.31 53.45
C ASN A 144 24.72 45.78 53.87
N VAL A 145 23.54 46.42 53.83
CA VAL A 145 23.39 47.82 54.28
C VAL A 145 23.42 47.94 55.81
N GLY A 146 23.16 46.85 56.54
CA GLY A 146 23.21 46.82 58.01
C GLY A 146 24.57 46.56 58.65
N ASP A 147 25.60 46.14 57.90
CA ASP A 147 26.83 45.55 58.48
C ASP A 147 28.14 46.21 57.98
N ILE A 148 28.07 47.37 57.32
CA ILE A 148 29.27 48.12 56.87
C ILE A 148 29.88 48.98 58.00
N SER A 149 29.24 49.08 59.17
CA SER A 149 29.92 49.57 60.36
C SER A 149 30.65 48.42 61.04
N GLU A 150 31.98 48.39 60.88
CA GLU A 150 32.93 47.65 61.72
C GLU A 150 33.31 46.22 61.29
N THR A 151 33.86 46.05 60.08
CA THR A 151 34.83 44.95 59.89
C THR A 151 36.15 45.50 59.36
N LYS A 152 37.10 45.69 60.29
CA LYS A 152 38.51 45.96 59.97
C LYS A 152 39.05 44.77 59.17
N LEU A 153 39.33 44.99 57.89
CA LEU A 153 39.97 44.02 57.01
C LEU A 153 41.32 43.56 57.60
N PRO A 154 41.52 42.27 57.90
CA PRO A 154 42.80 41.78 58.37
C PRO A 154 43.78 41.69 57.20
N THR A 155 44.84 42.51 57.23
CA THR A 155 45.92 42.46 56.23
C THR A 155 46.77 41.21 56.43
N ARG A 156 46.58 40.18 55.59
CA ARG A 156 47.44 38.99 55.60
C ARG A 156 48.67 39.23 54.72
N ASN A 157 49.84 39.29 55.37
CA ASN A 157 51.14 39.51 54.73
C ASN A 157 51.39 38.61 53.51
N LEU A 158 51.84 39.23 52.41
CA LEU A 158 52.19 38.57 51.17
C LEU A 158 53.51 37.80 51.35
N ARG A 159 53.46 36.51 51.69
CA ARG A 159 54.65 35.65 51.64
C ARG A 159 54.90 35.27 50.18
N ARG A 160 56.00 35.76 49.62
CA ARG A 160 56.51 35.32 48.31
C ARG A 160 57.21 33.96 48.41
N ARG A 161 57.22 33.26 47.26
CA ARG A 161 57.99 32.06 46.83
C ARG A 161 57.18 30.75 46.94
N ALA A 162 57.19 29.84 45.98
CA ALA A 162 58.00 29.65 44.77
C ALA A 162 57.16 28.92 43.69
N LEU A 163 57.62 28.94 42.44
CA LEU A 163 57.06 28.13 41.35
C LEU A 163 57.03 26.62 41.71
N ASP A 164 56.04 25.95 41.12
CA ASP A 164 55.86 24.49 40.94
C ASP A 164 55.48 23.62 42.15
N SER A 165 54.19 23.29 42.23
CA SER A 165 53.77 21.89 42.10
C SER A 165 52.43 21.79 41.36
N THR A 166 52.52 21.20 40.17
CA THR A 166 51.55 20.54 39.29
C THR A 166 50.04 20.51 39.61
N PRO A 167 49.18 20.54 38.57
CA PRO A 167 47.72 20.60 38.72
C PRO A 167 47.16 19.36 39.41
N ALA A 168 46.48 19.59 40.54
CA ALA A 168 45.76 18.54 41.25
C ALA A 168 44.63 17.98 40.36
N GLN A 169 44.60 16.65 40.25
CA GLN A 169 43.65 15.91 39.43
C GLN A 169 42.21 16.15 39.88
N GLU A 170 41.37 16.59 38.94
CA GLU A 170 39.94 16.78 39.12
C GLU A 170 39.23 15.42 39.27
N LYS A 171 38.85 15.08 40.50
CA LYS A 171 37.91 13.98 40.75
C LYS A 171 36.48 14.45 40.48
N ARG A 172 35.99 14.09 39.29
CA ARG A 172 34.59 13.89 38.86
C ARG A 172 33.54 14.30 39.91
N ARG A 173 33.03 15.53 39.81
CA ARG A 173 31.83 15.96 40.52
C ARG A 173 30.65 15.95 39.56
N GLY A 174 29.69 15.08 39.86
CA GLY A 174 28.26 15.27 39.65
C GLY A 174 27.76 15.61 38.25
N LYS A 175 27.10 14.63 37.63
CA LYS A 175 26.20 14.80 36.48
C LYS A 175 25.18 15.92 36.78
N ILE A 176 25.42 17.11 36.25
CA ILE A 176 24.36 18.09 35.97
C ILE A 176 24.17 18.01 34.46
N SER A 177 23.33 17.07 34.05
CA SER A 177 22.89 16.94 32.66
C SER A 177 21.70 17.88 32.45
N THR A 178 21.96 19.18 32.42
CA THR A 178 21.13 20.14 31.71
C THR A 178 21.68 20.23 30.29
N ALA A 179 21.28 19.29 29.44
CA ALA A 179 21.54 19.26 28.01
C ALA A 179 20.26 18.80 27.31
N PRO A 180 19.95 19.30 26.10
CA PRO A 180 18.63 19.24 25.50
C PRO A 180 18.22 17.79 25.25
N CYS A 181 16.92 17.52 25.36
CA CYS A 181 16.27 16.28 24.95
C CYS A 181 16.91 15.75 23.67
N GLN A 182 17.81 14.77 23.80
CA GLN A 182 18.34 14.04 22.68
C GLN A 182 17.18 13.21 22.17
N ILE A 183 16.66 13.58 20.99
CA ILE A 183 15.65 12.79 20.29
C ILE A 183 16.27 11.40 20.09
N GLN A 184 15.74 10.41 20.81
CA GLN A 184 16.19 9.04 20.68
C GLN A 184 15.64 8.49 19.37
N HIS A 185 16.50 8.40 18.35
CA HIS A 185 16.14 7.90 17.02
C HIS A 185 15.96 6.37 16.97
N GLN A 186 16.18 5.68 18.09
CA GLN A 186 16.00 4.24 18.21
C GLN A 186 14.62 3.98 18.80
N LEU A 187 13.85 3.13 18.12
CA LEU A 187 12.61 2.58 18.66
C LEU A 187 12.92 1.73 19.89
N ASP A 188 12.00 1.73 20.85
CA ASP A 188 12.09 0.83 22.00
C ASP A 188 11.89 -0.63 21.53
N GLU A 189 12.54 -1.58 22.21
CA GLU A 189 12.45 -3.01 21.86
C GLU A 189 11.00 -3.51 21.78
N LYS A 190 10.11 -2.91 22.57
CA LYS A 190 8.68 -3.21 22.58
C LYS A 190 7.99 -2.83 21.26
N ASP A 191 8.30 -1.67 20.70
CA ASP A 191 7.70 -1.20 19.44
C ASP A 191 8.20 -2.05 18.27
N ILE A 192 9.50 -2.41 18.29
CA ILE A 192 10.10 -3.33 17.33
C ILE A 192 9.41 -4.69 17.38
N ASP A 193 9.16 -5.24 18.57
CA ASP A 193 8.49 -6.52 18.76
C ASP A 193 7.03 -6.52 18.27
N ASP A 194 6.30 -5.43 18.52
CA ASP A 194 4.90 -5.30 18.09
C ASP A 194 4.80 -5.19 16.56
N ASP A 195 5.69 -4.44 15.91
CA ASP A 195 5.79 -4.38 14.44
C ASP A 195 6.18 -5.73 13.83
N LEU A 196 7.15 -6.44 14.42
CA LEU A 196 7.52 -7.79 13.99
C LEU A 196 6.35 -8.77 14.09
N ARG A 197 5.53 -8.66 15.15
CA ARG A 197 4.30 -9.45 15.28
C ARG A 197 3.25 -9.07 14.25
N ALA A 198 3.10 -7.78 13.94
CA ALA A 198 2.18 -7.30 12.91
C ALA A 198 2.58 -7.84 11.53
N ILE A 199 3.87 -7.76 11.18
CA ILE A 199 4.43 -8.32 9.93
C ILE A 199 4.23 -9.86 9.88
N ALA A 200 4.45 -10.57 10.99
CA ALA A 200 4.24 -12.02 11.05
C ALA A 200 2.77 -12.43 10.93
N ARG A 201 1.82 -11.56 11.33
CA ARG A 201 0.38 -11.76 11.11
C ARG A 201 0.01 -11.48 9.65
N ALA A 202 0.51 -10.38 9.08
CA ALA A 202 0.28 -10.00 7.69
C ALA A 202 0.90 -10.99 6.68
N ARG A 203 2.05 -11.60 7.00
CA ARG A 203 2.63 -12.67 6.17
C ARG A 203 1.78 -13.94 6.15
N ARG A 204 1.13 -14.29 7.27
CA ARG A 204 0.23 -15.45 7.33
C ARG A 204 -1.06 -15.23 6.54
N THR A 205 -1.55 -13.99 6.46
CA THR A 205 -2.69 -13.66 5.60
C THR A 205 -2.28 -13.55 4.13
N ALA A 206 -1.07 -13.08 3.83
CA ALA A 206 -0.53 -13.06 2.47
C ALA A 206 -0.22 -14.46 1.90
N SER A 207 0.22 -15.43 2.72
CA SER A 207 0.47 -16.80 2.26
C SER A 207 -0.82 -17.59 1.98
N LEU A 208 -1.97 -17.13 2.47
CA LEU A 208 -3.29 -17.69 2.13
C LEU A 208 -3.92 -17.00 0.90
N GLY A 209 -3.23 -16.03 0.29
CA GLY A 209 -3.69 -15.25 -0.86
C GLY A 209 -3.05 -15.59 -2.21
N VAL A 210 -2.29 -16.68 -2.33
CA VAL A 210 -1.75 -17.14 -3.62
C VAL A 210 -2.82 -17.92 -4.38
N ASN A 211 -3.85 -17.20 -4.82
CA ASN A 211 -4.77 -17.56 -5.90
C ASN A 211 -5.45 -16.26 -6.37
N GLY A 212 -4.67 -15.38 -6.98
CA GLY A 212 -5.13 -14.04 -7.37
C GLY A 212 -4.22 -13.33 -8.36
N ILE A 213 -3.62 -14.04 -9.32
CA ILE A 213 -2.97 -13.41 -10.49
C ILE A 213 -4.06 -13.17 -11.54
N GLN A 214 -4.87 -12.12 -11.34
CA GLN A 214 -5.71 -11.50 -12.38
C GLN A 214 -5.94 -10.01 -12.06
N THR A 215 -4.90 -9.21 -11.89
CA THR A 215 -5.00 -7.73 -11.87
C THR A 215 -3.70 -7.09 -12.35
N LEU A 216 -3.20 -7.47 -13.53
CA LEU A 216 -2.25 -6.62 -14.25
C LEU A 216 -3.07 -5.52 -14.95
N GLY A 217 -3.12 -4.36 -14.30
CA GLY A 217 -3.58 -3.12 -14.93
C GLY A 217 -2.70 -2.75 -16.15
N PRO A 218 -3.20 -1.89 -17.04
CA PRO A 218 -2.51 -1.58 -18.30
C PRO A 218 -1.16 -0.92 -18.02
N PHE A 219 -0.10 -1.50 -18.56
CA PHE A 219 1.22 -0.88 -18.59
C PHE A 219 1.15 0.45 -19.36
N PRO A 220 1.80 1.52 -18.86
CA PRO A 220 1.88 2.79 -19.58
C PRO A 220 2.75 2.62 -20.84
N PRO A 221 2.39 3.26 -21.97
CA PRO A 221 3.22 3.21 -23.16
C PRO A 221 4.48 4.10 -23.01
N VAL A 222 5.58 3.62 -23.59
CA VAL A 222 6.81 4.37 -23.92
C VAL A 222 6.59 5.12 -25.22
#